data_AF-A0A542AKD1-F1
#
_entry.id   AF-A0A542AKD1-F1
#
_cell.length_a   1.000
_cell.length_b   1.000
_cell.length_c   1.000
_cell.angle_alpha   90.00
_cell.angle_beta   90.00
_cell.angle_gamma   90.00
#
_symmetry.space_group_name_H-M   'P 1'
#
loop_
_entity.id
_entity.type
_entity.pdbx_description
1 polymer ?
#
loop_
_entity_poly.entity_id
_entity_poly.type
_entity_poly.pdbx_seq_one_letter_code
_entity_poly.pdbx_strand_id
1 'polypeptide(L)'
;MRESMLHFGGTFGKRFTRKQKDRFIGFITKIMKELGYKVRTVTEKRKFGGNSVHVLIGNVEKAGVVFVSSYDTASRILFPNYRYYPLDRQKNFKNEKRNSLLQYGIAGTILLICFLIAFFSGGVLNGQTHLWRFLALAVAVFGAFRVASGIPNKFNFNRNTSSLLLIGKLASTVKNRKKAAFVLADFSCNYYEGYRELQEFFGKELQSKKVVVLDCVGTGAPIYFAERKGRPSNDIERLKQIPTGLDVRFTELTEEQADDSVLYFFPDGVYVFSAQQADNRLFVPDTRTGKDSRVDFEQLEMLQRLFEEYLR
;
A
#
# COMPACT_ATOMS: atom_id res chain seq x y z
N MET A 1 0.58 -9.95 -18.57
CA MET A 1 0.64 -8.86 -17.57
C MET A 1 1.77 -7.83 -17.70
N ARG A 2 2.88 -8.15 -18.38
CA ARG A 2 4.13 -7.38 -18.37
C ARG A 2 4.02 -5.93 -18.87
N GLU A 3 3.30 -5.69 -19.97
CA GLU A 3 3.16 -4.34 -20.54
C GLU A 3 2.42 -3.40 -19.58
N SER A 4 1.32 -3.85 -18.98
CA SER A 4 0.58 -3.07 -17.97
C SER A 4 1.47 -2.72 -16.77
N MET A 5 2.45 -3.57 -16.42
CA MET A 5 3.40 -3.29 -15.35
C MET A 5 4.33 -2.10 -15.66
N LEU A 6 4.65 -1.82 -16.93
CA LEU A 6 5.42 -0.63 -17.30
C LEU A 6 4.68 0.66 -16.91
N HIS A 7 3.36 0.68 -17.07
CA HIS A 7 2.55 1.82 -16.64
C HIS A 7 2.36 1.84 -15.12
N PHE A 8 1.91 0.73 -14.54
CA PHE A 8 1.57 0.65 -13.10
C PHE A 8 2.81 0.78 -12.19
N GLY A 9 3.92 0.14 -12.55
CA GLY A 9 5.17 0.10 -11.78
C GLY A 9 6.23 1.10 -12.26
N GLY A 10 6.22 1.49 -13.54
CA GLY A 10 7.12 2.49 -14.09
C GLY A 10 6.55 3.90 -13.98
N THR A 11 5.72 4.31 -14.94
CA THR A 11 5.21 5.69 -15.06
C THR A 11 4.43 6.16 -13.83
N PHE A 12 3.56 5.30 -13.29
CA PHE A 12 2.74 5.58 -12.12
C PHE A 12 3.15 4.80 -10.87
N GLY A 13 4.37 4.26 -10.84
CA GLY A 13 4.91 3.40 -9.77
C GLY A 13 5.14 4.09 -8.42
N LYS A 14 5.12 5.43 -8.40
CA LYS A 14 5.22 6.24 -7.18
C LYS A 14 3.91 6.97 -6.96
N ARG A 15 3.30 6.76 -5.79
CA ARG A 15 2.01 7.33 -5.39
C ARG A 15 2.14 7.88 -3.95
N PHE A 16 3.24 8.59 -3.71
CA PHE A 16 3.63 9.12 -2.39
C PHE A 16 3.11 10.56 -2.21
N THR A 17 3.43 11.45 -3.16
CA THR A 17 2.98 12.85 -3.10
C THR A 17 1.58 13.03 -3.68
N ARG A 18 0.89 14.12 -3.32
CA ARG A 18 -0.44 14.42 -3.86
C ARG A 18 -0.47 14.44 -5.39
N LYS A 19 0.46 15.16 -6.03
CA LYS A 19 0.61 15.22 -7.49
C LYS A 19 0.85 13.85 -8.14
N GLN A 20 1.51 12.93 -7.43
CA GLN A 20 1.71 11.56 -7.91
C GLN A 20 0.42 10.73 -7.83
N LYS A 21 -0.29 10.83 -6.69
CA LYS A 21 -1.59 10.19 -6.47
C LYS A 21 -2.63 10.68 -7.49
N ASP A 22 -2.75 11.99 -7.70
CA ASP A 22 -3.70 12.57 -8.66
C ASP A 22 -3.46 12.07 -10.09
N ARG A 23 -2.19 11.97 -10.52
CA ARG A 23 -1.81 11.40 -11.82
C ARG A 23 -2.21 9.93 -11.95
N PHE A 24 -1.98 9.13 -10.91
CA PHE A 24 -2.40 7.72 -10.90
C PHE A 24 -3.92 7.58 -10.92
N ILE A 25 -4.65 8.39 -10.13
CA ILE A 25 -6.12 8.40 -10.12
C ILE A 25 -6.65 8.73 -11.52
N GLY A 26 -6.10 9.73 -12.20
CA GLY A 26 -6.48 10.07 -13.58
C GLY A 26 -6.25 8.91 -14.55
N PHE A 27 -5.08 8.27 -14.47
CA PHE A 27 -4.74 7.09 -15.26
C PHE A 27 -5.70 5.92 -15.05
N ILE A 28 -5.91 5.50 -13.79
CA ILE A 28 -6.75 4.35 -13.50
C ILE A 28 -8.22 4.64 -13.80
N THR A 29 -8.68 5.87 -13.56
CA THR A 29 -10.04 6.30 -13.90
C THR A 29 -10.28 6.21 -15.41
N LYS A 30 -9.31 6.63 -16.23
CA LYS A 30 -9.40 6.52 -17.68
C LYS A 30 -9.54 5.05 -18.11
N ILE A 31 -8.63 4.18 -17.66
CA ILE A 31 -8.66 2.75 -18.00
C ILE A 31 -9.98 2.10 -17.57
N MET A 32 -10.43 2.34 -16.34
CA MET A 32 -11.65 1.71 -15.82
C MET A 32 -12.90 2.20 -16.54
N LYS A 33 -12.95 3.48 -16.94
CA LYS A 33 -14.05 4.01 -17.77
C LYS A 33 -14.04 3.44 -19.18
N GLU A 34 -12.88 3.22 -19.79
CA GLU A 34 -12.74 2.55 -21.09
C GLU A 34 -13.23 1.09 -21.03
N LEU A 35 -13.01 0.41 -19.90
CA LEU A 35 -13.59 -0.90 -19.59
C LEU A 35 -15.10 -0.84 -19.26
N GLY A 36 -15.70 0.36 -19.26
CA GLY A 36 -17.12 0.62 -19.03
C GLY A 36 -17.55 0.59 -17.56
N TYR A 37 -16.62 0.74 -16.61
CA TYR A 37 -16.96 0.89 -15.19
C TYR A 37 -17.34 2.33 -14.85
N LYS A 38 -18.32 2.47 -13.95
CA LYS A 38 -18.54 3.73 -13.23
C LYS A 38 -17.42 3.87 -12.19
N VAL A 39 -16.75 5.01 -12.19
CA VAL A 39 -15.69 5.33 -11.22
C VAL A 39 -16.15 6.53 -10.38
N ARG A 40 -16.10 6.39 -9.06
CA ARG A 40 -16.38 7.45 -8.08
C ARG A 40 -15.17 7.62 -7.17
N THR A 41 -14.91 8.84 -6.74
CA THR A 41 -13.95 9.11 -5.67
C THR A 41 -14.65 9.48 -4.38
N VAL A 42 -14.15 8.99 -3.25
CA VAL A 42 -14.56 9.40 -1.91
C VAL A 42 -13.40 10.16 -1.30
N THR A 43 -13.66 11.36 -0.77
CA THR A 43 -12.62 12.23 -0.21
C THR A 43 -12.92 12.50 1.25
N GLU A 44 -12.02 12.05 2.13
CA GLU A 44 -12.15 12.32 3.57
C GLU A 44 -11.19 13.44 3.99
N LYS A 45 -11.71 14.37 4.81
CA LYS A 45 -10.92 15.47 5.35
C LYS A 45 -10.12 14.97 6.54
N ARG A 46 -8.80 15.14 6.49
CA ARG A 46 -7.90 14.77 7.59
C ARG A 46 -7.35 16.00 8.27
N LYS A 47 -7.17 15.93 9.59
CA LYS A 47 -6.60 17.02 10.40
C LYS A 47 -5.15 17.35 9.99
N PHE A 48 -4.40 16.33 9.57
CA PHE A 48 -2.99 16.44 9.17
C PHE A 48 -2.72 15.59 7.92
N GLY A 49 -1.80 16.02 7.05
CA GLY A 49 -1.38 15.24 5.88
C GLY A 49 -2.24 15.37 4.62
N GLY A 50 -3.23 16.27 4.62
CA GLY A 50 -4.15 16.50 3.50
C GLY A 50 -5.28 15.48 3.38
N ASN A 51 -6.21 15.72 2.46
CA ASN A 51 -7.37 14.84 2.28
C ASN A 51 -6.95 13.49 1.66
N SER A 52 -7.53 12.40 2.14
CA SER A 52 -7.47 11.10 1.46
C SER A 52 -8.44 11.08 0.28
N VAL A 53 -8.10 10.31 -0.75
CA VAL A 53 -8.97 10.11 -1.92
C VAL A 53 -9.03 8.64 -2.28
N HIS A 54 -10.10 7.95 -1.92
CA HIS A 54 -10.36 6.56 -2.29
C HIS A 54 -11.04 6.50 -3.65
N VAL A 55 -10.73 5.47 -4.45
CA VAL A 55 -11.33 5.25 -5.78
C VAL A 55 -12.23 4.02 -5.72
N LEU A 56 -13.52 4.20 -5.97
CA LEU A 56 -14.53 3.15 -6.08
C LEU A 56 -14.79 2.86 -7.56
N ILE A 57 -14.70 1.60 -7.95
CA ILE A 57 -14.84 1.14 -9.33
C ILE A 57 -15.96 0.09 -9.38
N GLY A 58 -17.01 0.38 -10.14
CA GLY A 58 -18.23 -0.42 -10.16
C GLY A 58 -19.25 0.01 -9.09
N ASN A 59 -20.19 -0.87 -8.77
CA ASN A 59 -21.20 -0.63 -7.74
C ASN A 59 -20.85 -1.49 -6.52
N VAL A 60 -20.19 -0.86 -5.53
CA VAL A 60 -19.68 -1.55 -4.32
C VAL A 60 -20.84 -2.08 -3.48
N GLU A 61 -21.95 -1.36 -3.45
CA GLU A 61 -23.14 -1.65 -2.67
C GLU A 61 -23.91 -2.87 -3.20
N LYS A 62 -23.86 -3.14 -4.52
CA LYS A 62 -24.54 -4.26 -5.18
C LYS A 62 -23.61 -5.41 -5.59
N ALA A 63 -22.30 -5.22 -5.49
CA ALA A 63 -21.35 -6.27 -5.86
C ALA A 63 -21.49 -7.49 -4.94
N GLY A 64 -21.29 -8.69 -5.53
CA GLY A 64 -21.18 -9.95 -4.79
C GLY A 64 -19.91 -10.02 -3.95
N VAL A 65 -18.78 -9.51 -4.49
CA VAL A 65 -17.50 -9.37 -3.78
C VAL A 65 -16.87 -8.01 -4.08
N VAL A 66 -16.15 -7.47 -3.11
CA VAL A 66 -15.41 -6.21 -3.24
C VAL A 66 -13.92 -6.50 -3.06
N PHE A 67 -13.14 -6.31 -4.12
CA PHE A 67 -11.68 -6.38 -4.04
C PHE A 67 -11.13 -5.04 -3.58
N VAL A 68 -10.32 -5.05 -2.53
CA VAL A 68 -9.78 -3.84 -1.91
C VAL A 68 -8.26 -3.90 -1.94
N SER A 69 -7.60 -2.82 -2.34
CA SER A 69 -6.15 -2.72 -2.26
C SER A 69 -5.70 -1.28 -2.03
N SER A 70 -4.55 -1.11 -1.37
CA SER A 70 -3.91 0.19 -1.24
C SER A 70 -3.29 0.63 -2.56
N TYR A 71 -3.53 1.88 -2.96
CA TYR A 71 -2.79 2.46 -4.07
C TYR A 71 -1.67 3.39 -3.64
N ASP A 72 -1.71 3.94 -2.44
CA ASP A 72 -0.64 4.80 -1.94
C ASP A 72 0.67 4.01 -1.77
N THR A 73 1.80 4.71 -1.92
CA THR A 73 3.12 4.11 -1.69
C THR A 73 3.75 4.75 -0.46
N ALA A 74 4.30 3.94 0.44
CA ALA A 74 4.91 4.41 1.67
C ALA A 74 6.28 5.10 1.45
N SER A 75 6.75 5.80 2.49
CA SER A 75 8.14 6.29 2.53
C SER A 75 9.13 5.12 2.57
N ARG A 76 10.32 5.34 2.03
CA ARG A 76 11.44 4.40 2.13
C ARG A 76 11.86 4.24 3.60
N ILE A 77 12.09 2.99 4.00
CA ILE A 77 12.70 2.70 5.29
C ILE A 77 14.22 2.89 5.19
N LEU A 78 14.79 3.58 6.17
CA LEU A 78 16.22 3.91 6.20
C LEU A 78 17.06 2.88 6.95
N PHE A 79 16.47 2.14 7.90
CA PHE A 79 17.21 1.11 8.64
C PHE A 79 17.35 -0.19 7.82
N PRO A 80 18.49 -0.89 7.92
CA PRO A 80 18.73 -2.12 7.17
C PRO A 80 17.82 -3.26 7.64
N ASN A 81 17.59 -4.25 6.76
CA ASN A 81 16.85 -5.48 7.07
C ASN A 81 15.40 -5.27 7.53
N TYR A 82 14.73 -4.23 7.02
CA TYR A 82 13.29 -4.06 7.21
C TYR A 82 12.51 -5.25 6.65
N ARG A 83 11.52 -5.69 7.41
CA ARG A 83 10.55 -6.71 7.04
C ARG A 83 9.15 -6.13 7.32
N TYR A 84 8.26 -6.25 6.34
CA TYR A 84 6.84 -5.93 6.54
C TYR A 84 6.12 -7.17 7.05
N TYR A 85 5.26 -7.02 8.05
CA TYR A 85 4.54 -8.15 8.66
C TYR A 85 3.03 -8.01 8.44
N PRO A 86 2.43 -8.65 7.42
CA PRO A 86 1.02 -8.50 7.07
C PRO A 86 0.04 -8.69 8.25
N LEU A 87 0.36 -9.64 9.14
CA LEU A 87 -0.46 -10.05 10.28
C LEU A 87 0.02 -9.50 11.64
N ASP A 88 0.91 -8.50 11.66
CA ASP A 88 1.45 -7.91 12.90
C ASP A 88 1.52 -6.38 12.74
N ARG A 89 0.36 -5.72 12.84
CA ARG A 89 0.21 -4.27 12.70
C ARG A 89 1.00 -3.55 13.79
N GLN A 90 1.00 -4.04 15.03
CA GLN A 90 1.77 -3.44 16.12
C GLN A 90 3.27 -3.41 15.85
N LYS A 91 3.86 -4.48 15.31
CA LYS A 91 5.29 -4.47 14.95
C LYS A 91 5.59 -3.55 13.78
N ASN A 92 4.72 -3.51 12.77
CA ASN A 92 4.85 -2.53 11.69
C ASN A 92 4.79 -1.10 12.23
N PHE A 93 3.92 -0.83 13.20
CA PHE A 93 3.83 0.47 13.88
C PHE A 93 5.13 0.84 14.62
N LYS A 94 5.66 -0.09 15.41
CA LYS A 94 6.95 0.10 16.11
C LYS A 94 8.09 0.37 15.12
N ASN A 95 8.14 -0.38 14.02
CA ASN A 95 9.12 -0.20 12.96
C ASN A 95 9.01 1.18 12.29
N GLU A 96 7.78 1.64 12.02
CA GLU A 96 7.56 2.96 11.41
C GLU A 96 7.93 4.10 12.35
N LYS A 97 7.61 3.98 13.64
CA LYS A 97 8.02 4.95 14.66
C LYS A 97 9.54 5.04 14.75
N ARG A 98 10.23 3.90 14.73
CA ARG A 98 11.70 3.85 14.72
C ARG A 98 12.28 4.49 13.46
N ASN A 99 11.69 4.22 12.29
CA ASN A 99 12.10 4.86 11.04
C ASN A 99 11.91 6.38 11.08
N SER A 100 10.78 6.85 11.59
CA SER A 100 10.48 8.27 11.74
C SER A 100 11.48 8.96 12.69
N LEU A 101 11.80 8.31 13.83
CA LEU A 101 12.81 8.82 14.76
C LEU A 101 14.19 8.93 14.11
N LEU A 102 14.57 7.93 13.31
CA LEU A 102 15.83 7.97 12.55
C LEU A 102 15.82 9.09 11.50
N GLN A 103 14.71 9.29 10.78
CA GLN A 103 14.56 10.38 9.81
C GLN A 103 14.69 11.75 10.47
N TYR A 104 14.01 11.96 11.61
CA TYR A 104 14.12 13.21 12.37
C TYR A 104 15.51 13.39 12.98
N GLY A 105 16.14 12.32 13.45
CA GLY A 105 17.53 12.34 13.93
C GLY A 105 18.49 12.79 12.85
N ILE A 106 18.44 12.19 11.65
CA ILE A 106 19.28 12.59 10.50
C ILE A 106 19.01 14.05 10.12
N ALA A 107 17.75 14.46 10.02
CA ALA A 107 17.38 15.83 9.71
C ALA A 107 17.92 16.83 10.76
N GLY A 108 17.79 16.50 12.04
CA GLY A 108 18.31 17.28 13.16
C GLY A 108 19.84 17.38 13.16
N THR A 109 20.54 16.28 12.87
CA THR A 109 22.00 16.26 12.74
C THR A 109 22.47 17.13 11.58
N ILE A 110 21.80 17.09 10.42
CA ILE A 110 22.10 17.97 9.27
C ILE A 110 21.96 19.44 9.70
N LEU A 111 20.85 19.79 10.35
CA LEU A 111 20.61 21.16 10.83
C LEU A 111 21.67 21.60 11.85
N LEU A 112 22.03 20.74 12.80
CA LEU A 112 23.03 21.04 13.81
C LEU A 112 24.41 21.27 13.18
N ILE A 113 24.85 20.39 12.27
CA ILE A 113 26.13 20.54 11.57
C ILE A 113 26.15 21.85 10.77
N CYS A 114 25.09 22.13 10.01
CA CYS A 114 25.01 23.36 9.23
C CYS A 114 24.99 24.62 10.11
N PHE A 115 24.30 24.58 11.26
CA PHE A 115 24.31 25.65 12.24
C PHE A 115 25.71 25.87 12.82
N LEU A 116 26.39 24.80 13.26
CA LEU A 116 27.74 24.88 13.83
C LEU A 116 28.75 25.43 12.81
N ILE A 117 28.70 24.97 11.55
CA ILE A 117 29.54 25.51 10.48
C ILE A 117 29.24 27.00 10.28
N ALA A 118 27.97 27.41 10.20
CA ALA A 118 27.60 28.81 9.99
C ALA A 118 28.02 29.72 11.17
N PHE A 119 27.94 29.21 12.40
CA PHE A 119 28.26 29.94 13.63
C PHE A 119 29.76 30.03 13.91
N PHE A 120 30.50 28.93 13.74
CA PHE A 120 31.93 28.85 14.09
C PHE A 120 32.88 29.13 12.92
N SER A 121 32.43 29.21 11.67
CA SER A 121 33.26 29.64 10.52
C SER A 121 33.55 31.15 10.51
N GLY A 122 33.72 31.75 11.69
CA GLY A 122 34.09 33.15 11.88
C GLY A 122 35.26 33.55 10.98
N GLY A 123 34.97 34.43 10.02
CA GLY A 123 35.90 34.95 9.04
C GLY A 123 35.34 36.24 8.45
N VAL A 124 36.06 37.33 8.72
CA VAL A 124 35.90 38.75 8.36
C VAL A 124 34.58 39.19 7.69
N LEU A 125 33.92 40.12 8.40
CA LEU A 125 32.82 41.00 8.03
C LEU A 125 32.83 41.46 6.55
N ASN A 126 32.23 40.69 5.66
CA ASN A 126 31.93 41.11 4.29
C ASN A 126 30.51 40.67 3.93
N GLY A 127 29.66 41.60 3.47
CA GLY A 127 28.23 41.33 3.18
C GLY A 127 27.99 40.11 2.25
N GLN A 128 28.92 39.84 1.33
CA GLN A 128 28.86 38.70 0.41
C GLN A 128 28.97 37.34 1.13
N THR A 129 29.72 37.23 2.23
CA THR A 129 29.87 35.97 2.98
C THR A 129 28.61 35.63 3.77
N HIS A 130 27.84 36.63 4.20
CA HIS A 130 26.54 36.44 4.87
C HIS A 130 25.46 35.90 3.93
N LEU A 131 25.39 36.37 2.68
CA LEU A 131 24.43 35.86 1.69
C LEU A 131 24.65 34.37 1.39
N TRP A 132 25.90 33.95 1.17
CA TRP A 132 26.22 32.55 0.92
C TRP A 132 25.92 31.64 2.11
N ARG A 133 26.18 32.11 3.34
CA ARG A 133 25.81 31.38 4.57
C ARG A 133 24.31 31.21 4.71
N PHE A 134 23.54 32.28 4.44
CA PHE A 134 22.09 32.23 4.46
C PHE A 134 21.55 31.24 3.42
N LEU A 135 22.06 31.28 2.18
CA LEU A 135 21.67 30.34 1.13
C LEU A 135 22.01 28.89 1.50
N ALA A 136 23.21 28.64 2.04
CA ALA A 136 23.61 27.32 2.50
C ALA A 136 22.69 26.79 3.62
N LEU A 137 22.34 27.66 4.58
CA LEU A 137 21.40 27.31 5.65
C LEU A 137 20.00 27.05 5.11
N ALA A 138 19.51 27.85 4.17
CA ALA A 138 18.21 27.64 3.52
C ALA A 138 18.16 26.30 2.77
N VAL A 139 19.23 25.94 2.05
CA VAL A 139 19.38 24.63 1.40
C VAL A 139 19.42 23.51 2.43
N ALA A 140 20.13 23.68 3.54
CA ALA A 140 20.18 22.70 4.62
C ALA A 140 18.81 22.50 5.28
N VAL A 141 18.09 23.57 5.58
CA VAL A 141 16.73 23.54 6.13
C VAL A 141 15.78 22.85 5.16
N PHE A 142 15.84 23.18 3.88
CA PHE A 142 15.06 22.50 2.86
C PHE A 142 15.41 21.01 2.77
N GLY A 143 16.70 20.66 2.77
CA GLY A 143 17.17 19.27 2.76
C GLY A 143 16.69 18.48 3.98
N ALA A 144 16.83 19.04 5.18
CA ALA A 144 16.36 18.47 6.43
C ALA A 144 14.84 18.27 6.42
N PHE A 145 14.07 19.26 5.95
CA PHE A 145 12.63 19.15 5.77
C PHE A 145 12.26 18.01 4.81
N ARG A 146 13.01 17.84 3.71
CA ARG A 146 12.77 16.75 2.74
C ARG A 146 13.06 15.38 3.33
N VAL A 147 14.09 15.25 4.18
CA VAL A 147 14.38 14.00 4.92
C VAL A 147 13.30 13.73 5.96
N ALA A 148 12.92 14.73 6.75
CA ALA A 148 11.88 14.63 7.78
C ALA A 148 10.49 14.29 7.21
N SER A 149 10.17 14.79 6.02
CA SER A 149 8.91 14.48 5.31
C SER A 149 8.88 13.06 4.70
N GLY A 150 9.98 12.33 4.75
CA GLY A 150 10.13 11.02 4.14
C GLY A 150 10.59 11.06 2.68
N ILE A 151 11.38 10.06 2.32
CA ILE A 151 11.91 9.86 0.97
C ILE A 151 11.03 8.82 0.27
N PRO A 152 10.46 9.10 -0.92
CA PRO A 152 9.67 8.10 -1.63
C PRO A 152 10.55 6.92 -2.06
N ASN A 153 10.02 5.69 -1.96
CA ASN A 153 10.74 4.53 -2.46
C ASN A 153 10.83 4.56 -4.00
N LYS A 154 11.94 4.06 -4.56
CA LYS A 154 12.17 4.11 -6.02
C LYS A 154 11.24 3.17 -6.78
N PHE A 155 11.08 1.96 -6.26
CA PHE A 155 10.28 0.88 -6.83
C PHE A 155 9.27 0.39 -5.78
N ASN A 156 8.05 0.06 -6.19
CA ASN A 156 6.97 -0.39 -5.30
C ASN A 156 6.22 -1.56 -5.94
N PHE A 157 6.98 -2.47 -6.56
CA PHE A 157 6.47 -3.46 -7.50
C PHE A 157 5.59 -4.48 -6.79
N ASN A 158 6.03 -4.99 -5.64
CA ASN A 158 5.25 -5.88 -4.81
C ASN A 158 4.26 -5.10 -3.93
N ARG A 159 4.69 -4.08 -3.15
CA ARG A 159 3.80 -3.32 -2.25
C ARG A 159 3.47 -1.93 -2.80
N ASN A 160 2.32 -1.69 -3.43
CA ASN A 160 1.25 -2.65 -3.73
C ASN A 160 0.87 -2.67 -5.21
N THR A 161 1.84 -2.38 -6.09
CA THR A 161 1.59 -2.28 -7.54
C THR A 161 1.10 -3.59 -8.13
N SER A 162 1.58 -4.73 -7.65
CA SER A 162 1.13 -6.06 -8.07
C SER A 162 -0.36 -6.28 -7.83
N SER A 163 -0.87 -5.88 -6.66
CA SER A 163 -2.30 -5.94 -6.33
C SER A 163 -3.13 -5.00 -7.19
N LEU A 164 -2.64 -3.79 -7.48
CA LEU A 164 -3.30 -2.86 -8.41
C LEU A 164 -3.35 -3.42 -9.83
N LEU A 165 -2.28 -4.06 -10.28
CA LEU A 165 -2.21 -4.72 -11.59
C LEU A 165 -3.21 -5.87 -11.66
N LEU A 166 -3.29 -6.69 -10.60
CA LEU A 166 -4.27 -7.77 -10.49
C LEU A 166 -5.70 -7.24 -10.55
N ILE A 167 -6.03 -6.18 -9.79
CA ILE A 167 -7.34 -5.50 -9.87
C ILE A 167 -7.64 -5.02 -11.29
N GLY A 168 -6.67 -4.36 -11.94
CA GLY A 168 -6.82 -3.88 -13.32
C GLY A 168 -7.13 -5.01 -14.31
N LYS A 169 -6.51 -6.18 -14.12
CA LYS A 169 -6.73 -7.35 -14.96
C LYS A 169 -8.06 -8.04 -14.66
N LEU A 170 -8.42 -8.23 -13.40
CA LEU A 170 -9.74 -8.75 -13.03
C LEU A 170 -10.87 -7.86 -13.56
N ALA A 171 -10.74 -6.54 -13.45
CA ALA A 171 -11.72 -5.61 -14.03
C ALA A 171 -11.87 -5.80 -15.55
N SER A 172 -10.80 -6.12 -16.27
CA SER A 172 -10.87 -6.35 -17.72
C SER A 172 -11.55 -7.67 -18.12
N THR A 173 -11.62 -8.65 -17.22
CA THR A 173 -12.15 -10.00 -17.53
C THR A 173 -13.52 -10.29 -16.90
N VAL A 174 -13.92 -9.55 -15.86
CA VAL A 174 -15.24 -9.67 -15.24
C VAL A 174 -16.34 -9.15 -16.18
N LYS A 175 -17.04 -10.08 -16.85
CA LYS A 175 -18.17 -9.75 -17.73
C LYS A 175 -19.39 -9.23 -16.96
N ASN A 176 -19.76 -9.88 -15.85
CA ASN A 176 -20.90 -9.48 -15.03
C ASN A 176 -20.44 -8.53 -13.91
N ARG A 177 -20.62 -7.23 -14.14
CA ARG A 177 -20.24 -6.16 -13.21
C ARG A 177 -20.99 -6.16 -11.87
N LYS A 178 -22.03 -6.98 -11.69
CA LYS A 178 -22.66 -7.21 -10.38
C LYS A 178 -21.88 -8.22 -9.52
N LYS A 179 -20.97 -9.00 -10.10
CA LYS A 179 -20.20 -9.99 -9.35
C LYS A 179 -19.07 -9.35 -8.55
N ALA A 180 -18.35 -8.39 -9.12
CA ALA A 180 -17.21 -7.76 -8.48
C ALA A 180 -17.24 -6.23 -8.62
N ALA A 181 -16.88 -5.55 -7.53
CA ALA A 181 -16.46 -4.16 -7.53
C ALA A 181 -15.04 -4.07 -6.96
N PHE A 182 -14.37 -2.94 -7.20
CA PHE A 182 -12.99 -2.73 -6.80
C PHE A 182 -12.84 -1.40 -6.05
N VAL A 183 -12.02 -1.38 -5.01
CA VAL A 183 -11.72 -0.21 -4.21
C VAL A 183 -10.22 -0.03 -4.09
N LEU A 184 -9.75 1.15 -4.49
CA LEU A 184 -8.36 1.56 -4.32
C LEU A 184 -8.29 2.56 -3.17
N ALA A 185 -7.69 2.14 -2.07
CA ALA A 185 -7.62 2.92 -0.84
C ALA A 185 -6.36 3.82 -0.82
N ASP A 186 -6.55 5.08 -0.42
CA ASP A 186 -5.45 5.99 -0.11
C ASP A 186 -5.06 5.89 1.37
N PHE A 187 -3.84 6.27 1.73
CA PHE A 187 -3.32 6.27 3.10
C PHE A 187 -3.38 4.92 3.84
N SER A 188 -3.58 3.81 3.13
CA SER A 188 -3.56 2.48 3.74
C SER A 188 -2.14 2.07 4.14
N CYS A 189 -1.10 2.60 3.48
CA CYS A 189 0.27 2.40 3.94
C CYS A 189 0.57 3.09 5.28
N ASN A 190 -0.23 4.07 5.68
CA ASN A 190 -0.11 4.79 6.94
C ASN A 190 -1.00 4.12 7.98
N TYR A 191 -0.56 2.98 8.55
CA TYR A 191 -1.27 2.29 9.64
C TYR A 191 -2.72 1.87 9.35
N TYR A 192 -3.01 1.56 8.08
CA TYR A 192 -4.34 1.17 7.62
C TYR A 192 -5.42 2.25 7.79
N GLU A 193 -5.02 3.52 7.90
CA GLU A 193 -5.95 4.65 8.02
C GLU A 193 -6.96 4.69 6.87
N GLY A 194 -6.52 4.38 5.66
CA GLY A 194 -7.42 4.31 4.50
C GLY A 194 -8.49 3.22 4.59
N TYR A 195 -8.17 2.09 5.22
CA TYR A 195 -9.14 1.03 5.45
C TYR A 195 -10.11 1.39 6.57
N ARG A 196 -9.65 2.12 7.60
CA ARG A 196 -10.53 2.71 8.62
C ARG A 196 -11.52 3.69 8.00
N GLU A 197 -11.03 4.62 7.18
CA GLU A 197 -11.87 5.63 6.50
C GLU A 197 -12.92 4.96 5.60
N LEU A 198 -12.56 3.89 4.88
CA LEU A 198 -13.53 3.11 4.10
C LEU A 198 -14.57 2.40 4.97
N GLN A 199 -14.16 1.84 6.11
CA GLN A 199 -15.07 1.22 7.07
C GLN A 199 -16.05 2.26 7.65
N GLU A 200 -15.57 3.47 7.97
CA GLU A 200 -16.40 4.57 8.46
C GLU A 200 -17.38 5.06 7.37
N PHE A 201 -16.92 5.20 6.13
CA PHE A 201 -17.72 5.68 5.00
C PHE A 201 -18.87 4.73 4.64
N PHE A 202 -18.60 3.43 4.55
CA PHE A 202 -19.63 2.44 4.20
C PHE A 202 -20.38 1.89 5.43
N GLY A 203 -19.87 2.13 6.63
CA GLY A 203 -20.44 1.62 7.88
C GLY A 203 -20.68 0.11 7.87
N LYS A 204 -21.87 -0.30 8.30
CA LYS A 204 -22.29 -1.71 8.36
C LYS A 204 -22.42 -2.36 6.98
N GLU A 205 -22.57 -1.58 5.91
CA GLU A 205 -22.75 -2.14 4.58
C GLU A 205 -21.50 -2.90 4.15
N LEU A 206 -20.31 -2.30 4.22
CA LEU A 206 -19.06 -2.98 3.81
C LEU A 206 -18.64 -4.09 4.79
N GLN A 207 -19.03 -3.99 6.07
CA GLN A 207 -18.80 -5.07 7.04
C GLN A 207 -19.56 -6.34 6.69
N SER A 208 -20.77 -6.21 6.13
CA SER A 208 -21.58 -7.35 5.67
C SER A 208 -21.26 -7.81 4.24
N LYS A 209 -20.35 -7.11 3.55
CA LYS A 209 -19.91 -7.48 2.20
C LYS A 209 -18.75 -8.46 2.27
N LYS A 210 -18.71 -9.33 1.27
CA LYS A 210 -17.55 -10.16 1.00
C LYS A 210 -16.42 -9.27 0.50
N VAL A 211 -15.41 -9.06 1.34
CA VAL A 211 -14.25 -8.21 1.01
C VAL A 211 -13.02 -9.10 0.82
N VAL A 212 -12.33 -8.93 -0.30
CA VAL A 212 -11.02 -9.57 -0.54
C VAL A 212 -9.96 -8.48 -0.57
N VAL A 213 -9.10 -8.44 0.45
CA VAL A 213 -8.01 -7.46 0.55
C VAL A 213 -6.76 -8.04 -0.11
N LEU A 214 -6.19 -7.33 -1.08
CA LEU A 214 -4.99 -7.72 -1.80
C LEU A 214 -3.78 -6.86 -1.35
N ASP A 215 -2.75 -7.50 -0.82
CA ASP A 215 -1.50 -6.84 -0.40
C ASP A 215 -0.27 -7.71 -0.70
N CYS A 216 0.74 -7.14 -1.36
CA CYS A 216 2.01 -7.82 -1.63
C CYS A 216 1.88 -9.17 -2.35
N VAL A 217 1.01 -9.29 -3.36
CA VAL A 217 0.74 -10.56 -4.09
C VAL A 217 1.68 -10.81 -5.28
N GLY A 218 2.69 -9.96 -5.46
CA GLY A 218 3.52 -9.94 -6.67
C GLY A 218 4.78 -10.79 -6.61
N THR A 219 5.27 -11.12 -5.42
CA THR A 219 6.45 -11.97 -5.24
C THR A 219 6.39 -12.69 -3.91
N GLY A 220 6.81 -13.95 -3.93
CA GLY A 220 6.97 -14.76 -2.74
C GLY A 220 5.93 -15.87 -2.69
N ALA A 221 6.39 -17.07 -2.37
CA ALA A 221 5.57 -18.20 -2.03
C ALA A 221 5.82 -18.58 -0.56
N PRO A 222 4.80 -19.09 0.14
CA PRO A 222 3.41 -19.29 -0.31
C PRO A 222 2.59 -17.98 -0.40
N ILE A 223 1.45 -18.04 -1.09
CA ILE A 223 0.38 -17.05 -1.02
C ILE A 223 -0.58 -17.46 0.10
N TYR A 224 -0.80 -16.57 1.07
CA TYR A 224 -1.72 -16.78 2.17
C TYR A 224 -3.10 -16.22 1.84
N PHE A 225 -4.13 -16.98 2.21
CA PHE A 225 -5.52 -16.54 2.30
C PHE A 225 -5.91 -16.62 3.77
N ALA A 226 -5.90 -15.47 4.44
CA ALA A 226 -6.19 -15.37 5.87
C ALA A 226 -7.63 -14.93 6.11
N GLU A 227 -8.30 -15.59 7.06
CA GLU A 227 -9.64 -15.21 7.52
C GLU A 227 -9.72 -15.24 9.06
N ARG A 228 -10.77 -14.63 9.63
CA ARG A 228 -10.99 -14.67 11.08
C ARG A 228 -11.58 -16.03 11.48
N LYS A 229 -10.97 -16.68 12.47
CA LYS A 229 -11.49 -17.93 13.04
C LYS A 229 -12.90 -17.72 13.59
N GLY A 230 -13.79 -18.70 13.35
CA GLY A 230 -15.19 -18.65 13.79
C GLY A 230 -16.09 -17.73 12.96
N ARG A 231 -15.53 -17.06 11.93
CA ARG A 231 -16.28 -16.37 10.88
C ARG A 231 -15.81 -16.83 9.50
N PRO A 232 -15.80 -18.15 9.23
CA PRO A 232 -15.29 -18.66 7.97
C PRO A 232 -16.13 -18.08 6.83
N SER A 233 -15.46 -17.48 5.85
CA SER A 233 -16.14 -17.04 4.66
C SER A 233 -16.43 -18.26 3.79
N ASN A 234 -17.67 -18.42 3.35
CA ASN A 234 -18.02 -19.37 2.29
C ASN A 234 -17.14 -19.19 1.03
N ASP A 235 -16.48 -18.04 0.89
CA ASP A 235 -15.55 -17.77 -0.19
C ASP A 235 -14.24 -18.54 -0.03
N ILE A 236 -13.72 -18.75 1.17
CA ILE A 236 -12.52 -19.57 1.39
C ILE A 236 -12.77 -21.02 0.97
N GLU A 237 -13.93 -21.59 1.31
CA GLU A 237 -14.29 -22.94 0.88
C GLU A 237 -14.40 -23.06 -0.65
N ARG A 238 -14.96 -22.04 -1.32
CA ARG A 238 -14.98 -21.99 -2.79
C ARG A 238 -13.57 -21.85 -3.37
N LEU A 239 -12.72 -21.03 -2.77
CA LEU A 239 -11.34 -20.80 -3.22
C LEU A 239 -10.47 -22.04 -3.05
N LYS A 240 -10.66 -22.82 -1.97
CA LYS A 240 -9.98 -24.10 -1.72
C LYS A 240 -10.25 -25.15 -2.80
N GLN A 241 -11.43 -25.10 -3.42
CA GLN A 241 -11.85 -26.08 -4.44
C GLN A 241 -11.26 -25.79 -5.84
N ILE A 242 -10.74 -24.59 -6.07
CA ILE A 242 -10.18 -24.20 -7.36
C ILE A 242 -8.73 -24.75 -7.44
N PRO A 243 -8.36 -25.50 -8.49
CA PRO A 243 -6.98 -25.90 -8.73
C PRO A 243 -6.16 -24.72 -9.23
N THR A 244 -5.05 -24.37 -8.56
CA THR A 244 -4.38 -23.08 -8.79
C THR A 244 -2.95 -23.18 -9.30
N GLY A 245 -2.31 -24.37 -9.21
CA GLY A 245 -0.88 -24.53 -9.49
C GLY A 245 0.04 -23.69 -8.58
N LEU A 246 -0.53 -22.97 -7.61
CA LEU A 246 0.13 -22.07 -6.69
C LEU A 246 0.35 -22.77 -5.35
N ASP A 247 1.46 -22.45 -4.67
CA ASP A 247 1.61 -22.75 -3.25
C ASP A 247 0.72 -21.80 -2.45
N VAL A 248 -0.50 -22.24 -2.17
CA VAL A 248 -1.53 -21.48 -1.44
C VAL A 248 -1.72 -22.05 -0.04
N ARG A 249 -1.72 -21.17 0.97
CA ARG A 249 -2.01 -21.54 2.35
C ARG A 249 -3.22 -20.79 2.87
N PHE A 250 -4.26 -21.53 3.21
CA PHE A 250 -5.42 -21.02 3.92
C PHE A 250 -5.10 -21.00 5.42
N THR A 251 -5.27 -19.86 6.07
CA THR A 251 -4.97 -19.69 7.50
C THR A 251 -6.12 -19.04 8.24
N GLU A 252 -6.52 -19.63 9.34
CA GLU A 252 -7.46 -19.02 10.28
C GLU A 252 -6.68 -18.22 11.32
N LEU A 253 -7.06 -16.97 11.51
CA LEU A 253 -6.46 -16.08 12.51
C LEU A 253 -7.27 -16.13 13.79
N THR A 254 -6.58 -16.18 14.93
CA THR A 254 -7.23 -15.93 16.23
C THR A 254 -7.83 -14.52 16.25
N GLU A 255 -8.74 -14.24 17.19
CA GLU A 255 -9.32 -12.89 17.32
C GLU A 255 -8.25 -11.81 17.49
N GLU A 256 -7.23 -12.08 18.33
CA GLU A 256 -6.10 -11.18 18.55
C GLU A 256 -5.31 -10.93 17.25
N GLN A 257 -5.01 -11.97 16.48
CA GLN A 257 -4.29 -11.85 15.20
C GLN A 257 -5.11 -11.10 14.15
N ALA A 258 -6.42 -11.36 14.08
CA ALA A 258 -7.31 -10.68 13.16
C ALA A 258 -7.44 -9.18 13.51
N ASP A 259 -7.53 -8.85 14.80
CA ASP A 259 -7.59 -7.47 15.30
C ASP A 259 -6.27 -6.71 15.11
N ASP A 260 -5.14 -7.41 15.12
CA ASP A 260 -3.83 -6.84 14.76
C ASP A 260 -3.50 -6.91 13.25
N SER A 261 -4.51 -7.14 12.40
CA SER A 261 -4.36 -7.20 10.94
C SER A 261 -5.36 -6.27 10.23
N VAL A 262 -5.40 -6.34 8.90
CA VAL A 262 -6.42 -5.61 8.11
C VAL A 262 -7.84 -6.15 8.33
N LEU A 263 -7.98 -7.39 8.81
CA LEU A 263 -9.27 -8.00 9.12
C LEU A 263 -9.98 -7.37 10.32
N TYR A 264 -9.31 -6.47 11.07
CA TYR A 264 -9.99 -5.58 12.01
C TYR A 264 -11.04 -4.70 11.31
N PHE A 265 -10.72 -4.20 10.10
CA PHE A 265 -11.62 -3.33 9.34
C PHE A 265 -12.65 -4.11 8.52
N PHE A 266 -12.29 -5.33 8.11
CA PHE A 266 -13.11 -6.23 7.30
C PHE A 266 -13.26 -7.58 8.01
N PRO A 267 -14.12 -7.66 9.05
CA PRO A 267 -14.16 -8.81 9.96
C PRO A 267 -14.56 -10.13 9.27
N ASP A 268 -15.38 -10.05 8.22
CA ASP A 268 -15.85 -11.19 7.43
C ASP A 268 -15.09 -11.28 6.07
N GLY A 269 -13.97 -10.56 5.95
CA GLY A 269 -13.15 -10.48 4.75
C GLY A 269 -12.06 -11.55 4.68
N VAL A 270 -11.47 -11.68 3.49
CA VAL A 270 -10.31 -12.52 3.21
C VAL A 270 -9.12 -11.63 2.93
N TYR A 271 -8.01 -11.84 3.64
CA TYR A 271 -6.76 -11.13 3.41
C TYR A 271 -5.77 -11.99 2.62
N VAL A 272 -5.39 -11.53 1.43
CA VAL A 272 -4.56 -12.26 0.49
C VAL A 272 -3.22 -11.57 0.30
N PHE A 273 -2.15 -12.29 0.62
CA PHE A 273 -0.78 -11.76 0.56
C PHE A 273 0.27 -12.86 0.36
N SER A 274 1.37 -12.54 -0.32
CA SER A 274 2.55 -13.41 -0.32
C SER A 274 3.43 -13.10 0.88
N ALA A 275 3.92 -14.13 1.57
CA ALA A 275 4.87 -13.96 2.66
C ALA A 275 5.82 -15.14 2.81
N GLN A 276 6.97 -14.88 3.42
CA GLN A 276 7.89 -15.88 3.93
C GLN A 276 7.69 -16.05 5.43
N GLN A 277 8.07 -17.21 5.97
CA GLN A 277 7.99 -17.48 7.39
C GLN A 277 9.39 -17.48 8.00
N ALA A 278 9.59 -16.70 9.06
CA ALA A 278 10.76 -16.77 9.94
C ALA A 278 10.34 -16.39 11.36
N ASP A 279 10.95 -17.04 12.36
CA ASP A 279 10.70 -16.76 13.78
C ASP A 279 9.21 -16.83 14.15
N ASN A 280 8.49 -17.83 13.62
CA ASN A 280 7.04 -18.02 13.74
C ASN A 280 6.19 -16.80 13.30
N ARG A 281 6.72 -15.96 12.41
CA ARG A 281 5.99 -14.82 11.86
C ARG A 281 6.06 -14.80 10.34
N LEU A 282 4.96 -14.37 9.74
CA LEU A 282 4.86 -14.13 8.31
C LEU A 282 5.35 -12.73 8.00
N PHE A 283 6.26 -12.61 7.03
CA PHE A 283 6.80 -11.34 6.60
C PHE A 283 7.03 -11.27 5.10
N VAL A 284 7.00 -10.05 4.56
CA VAL A 284 7.32 -9.74 3.18
C VAL A 284 8.69 -9.04 3.15
N PRO A 285 9.71 -9.65 2.51
CA PRO A 285 11.03 -9.04 2.38
C PRO A 285 10.99 -7.85 1.41
N ASP A 286 12.03 -7.02 1.48
CA ASP A 286 12.39 -6.00 0.48
C ASP A 286 11.39 -4.86 0.24
N THR A 287 10.16 -4.93 0.75
CA THR A 287 9.17 -3.85 0.66
C THR A 287 9.72 -2.55 1.23
N ARG A 288 9.35 -1.42 0.61
CA ARG A 288 9.84 -0.08 1.02
C ARG A 288 11.37 0.07 1.00
N THR A 289 12.06 -0.81 0.29
CA THR A 289 13.49 -0.69 -0.03
C THR A 289 13.69 -0.58 -1.54
N GLY A 290 14.89 -0.19 -1.97
CA GLY A 290 15.25 -0.18 -3.40
C GLY A 290 15.20 -1.55 -4.09
N LYS A 291 15.00 -2.63 -3.33
CA LYS A 291 14.91 -4.01 -3.83
C LYS A 291 13.48 -4.41 -4.23
N ASP A 292 12.45 -3.65 -3.85
CA ASP A 292 11.03 -3.86 -4.23
C ASP A 292 10.76 -3.56 -5.72
N SER A 293 11.48 -4.29 -6.58
CA SER A 293 11.65 -4.08 -8.01
C SER A 293 11.42 -5.35 -8.83
N ARG A 294 10.97 -6.42 -8.16
CA ARG A 294 10.71 -7.73 -8.75
C ARG A 294 9.22 -8.01 -8.70
N VAL A 295 8.73 -8.71 -9.72
CA VAL A 295 7.40 -9.32 -9.77
C VAL A 295 7.53 -10.66 -10.47
N ASP A 296 6.90 -11.66 -9.87
CA ASP A 296 6.63 -12.94 -10.49
C ASP A 296 5.31 -12.82 -11.27
N PHE A 297 5.43 -12.73 -12.59
CA PHE A 297 4.27 -12.60 -13.46
C PHE A 297 3.48 -13.91 -13.59
N GLU A 298 4.15 -15.05 -13.47
CA GLU A 298 3.49 -16.35 -13.55
C GLU A 298 2.59 -16.52 -12.33
N GLN A 299 3.11 -16.19 -11.14
CA GLN A 299 2.33 -16.16 -9.90
C GLN A 299 1.08 -15.27 -10.03
N LEU A 300 1.23 -14.03 -10.53
CA LEU A 300 0.11 -13.12 -10.71
C LEU A 300 -0.91 -13.63 -11.73
N GLU A 301 -0.46 -14.22 -12.85
CA GLU A 301 -1.34 -14.77 -13.88
C GLU A 301 -2.12 -15.99 -13.37
N MET A 302 -1.50 -16.85 -12.56
CA MET A 302 -2.20 -17.95 -11.87
C MET A 302 -3.21 -17.42 -10.84
N LEU A 303 -2.84 -16.40 -10.06
CA LEU A 303 -3.72 -15.78 -9.08
C LEU A 303 -4.90 -15.05 -9.75
N GLN A 304 -4.68 -14.44 -10.92
CA GLN A 304 -5.76 -13.87 -11.75
C GLN A 304 -6.75 -14.97 -12.16
N ARG A 305 -6.27 -16.10 -12.69
CA ARG A 305 -7.14 -17.22 -13.11
C ARG A 305 -7.96 -17.77 -11.94
N LEU A 306 -7.32 -17.93 -10.78
CA LEU A 306 -7.98 -18.34 -9.54
C LEU A 306 -9.17 -17.42 -9.22
N PHE A 307 -8.96 -16.10 -9.21
CA PHE A 307 -10.04 -15.16 -8.93
C PHE A 307 -11.08 -15.07 -10.04
N GLU A 308 -10.69 -15.25 -11.31
CA GLU A 308 -11.65 -15.33 -12.41
C GLU A 308 -12.58 -16.53 -12.28
N GLU A 309 -12.05 -17.69 -11.88
CA GLU A 309 -12.84 -18.90 -11.64
C GLU A 309 -13.73 -18.77 -10.42
N TYR A 310 -13.22 -18.18 -9.34
CA TYR A 310 -14.02 -17.82 -8.16
C TYR A 310 -15.19 -16.87 -8.49
N LEU A 311 -15.02 -16.02 -9.51
CA LEU A 311 -16.05 -15.10 -10.00
C LEU A 311 -16.95 -15.72 -11.07
N ARG A 312 -16.76 -16.97 -11.51
CA ARG A 312 -17.71 -17.67 -12.39
C ARG A 312 -18.96 -18.11 -11.62
#